data_AF-A0A814ZLM6-F1
#
_entry.id   AF-A0A814ZLM6-F1
#
_cell.length_a   1.000
_cell.length_b   1.000
_cell.length_c   1.000
_cell.angle_alpha   90.00
_cell.angle_beta   90.00
_cell.angle_gamma   90.00
#
_symmetry.space_group_name_H-M   'P 1'
#
loop_
_entity.id
_entity.type
_entity.pdbx_description
1 polymer ?
#
loop_
_entity_poly.entity_id
_entity_poly.type
_entity_poly.pdbx_seq_one_letter_code
_entity_poly.pdbx_strand_id
1 'polypeptide(L)'
;MINLFQLLPNISHLKVEIFFIELDGNQWEEIIVNYLPQLKVFQMKMYTYLCLSTGNQRNEEKIDQYLATYRTPFWIEHHQWFIRCHWGLWMGNIRMCVYSLPYKFDGHLIYENELLDQTKSTCPDV
;
A
#
# COMPACT_ATOMS: atom_id res chain seq x y z
N MET A 1 -3.79 -23.43 3.64
CA MET A 1 -4.48 -22.20 4.06
C MET A 1 -5.39 -21.82 2.91
N ILE A 2 -6.72 -21.87 3.08
CA ILE A 2 -7.65 -21.49 2.02
C ILE A 2 -7.47 -19.99 1.79
N ASN A 3 -7.07 -19.58 0.59
CA ASN A 3 -6.97 -18.17 0.26
C ASN A 3 -8.39 -17.62 0.16
N LEU A 4 -8.76 -16.69 1.05
CA LEU A 4 -10.11 -16.11 1.12
C LEU A 4 -10.59 -15.62 -0.25
N PHE A 5 -9.67 -15.11 -1.08
CA PHE A 5 -9.99 -14.62 -2.42
C PHE A 5 -10.40 -15.73 -3.40
N GLN A 6 -9.95 -16.97 -3.21
CA GLN A 6 -10.41 -18.11 -4.02
C GLN A 6 -11.90 -18.42 -3.81
N LEU A 7 -12.45 -18.07 -2.66
CA LEU A 7 -13.87 -18.30 -2.37
C LEU A 7 -14.78 -17.22 -2.96
N LEU A 8 -14.20 -16.11 -3.44
CA LEU A 8 -14.93 -14.92 -3.86
C LEU A 8 -14.48 -14.41 -5.25
N PRO A 9 -14.44 -15.26 -6.29
CA PRO A 9 -13.83 -14.94 -7.58
C PRO A 9 -14.55 -13.84 -8.37
N ASN A 10 -15.81 -13.55 -8.03
CA ASN A 10 -16.66 -12.56 -8.71
C ASN A 10 -16.68 -11.19 -8.00
N ILE A 11 -15.80 -10.95 -7.03
CA ILE A 11 -15.70 -9.64 -6.40
C ILE A 11 -15.28 -8.61 -7.45
N SER A 12 -16.12 -7.59 -7.62
CA SER A 12 -15.82 -6.42 -8.45
C SER A 12 -15.31 -5.22 -7.66
N HIS A 13 -15.54 -5.20 -6.34
CA HIS A 13 -15.17 -4.11 -5.46
C HIS A 13 -14.57 -4.67 -4.17
N LEU A 14 -13.33 -4.31 -3.88
CA LEU A 14 -12.62 -4.74 -2.68
C LEU A 14 -12.11 -3.49 -1.93
N LYS A 15 -12.55 -3.34 -0.69
CA LYS A 15 -11.98 -2.41 0.27
C LYS A 15 -11.31 -3.19 1.39
N VAL A 16 -10.02 -2.97 1.61
CA VAL A 16 -9.26 -3.62 2.67
C VAL A 16 -8.62 -2.60 3.58
N GLU A 17 -8.66 -2.89 4.87
CA GLU A 17 -7.86 -2.22 5.88
C GLU A 17 -7.05 -3.28 6.62
N ILE A 18 -5.73 -3.15 6.59
CA ILE A 18 -4.82 -4.18 7.07
C ILE A 18 -3.82 -3.57 8.05
N PHE A 19 -3.55 -4.28 9.13
CA PHE A 19 -2.56 -3.91 10.13
C PHE A 19 -1.53 -5.02 10.27
N PHE A 20 -0.26 -4.66 10.41
CA PHE A 20 0.86 -5.58 10.71
C PHE A 20 1.17 -6.63 9.63
N ILE A 21 0.68 -6.45 8.41
CA ILE A 21 1.02 -7.29 7.25
C ILE A 21 1.72 -6.40 6.22
N GLU A 22 2.91 -6.82 5.82
CA GLU A 22 3.70 -6.21 4.77
C GLU A 22 3.37 -6.91 3.44
N LEU A 23 2.56 -6.23 2.60
CA LEU A 23 2.30 -6.63 1.23
C LEU A 23 2.69 -5.50 0.30
N ASP A 24 3.65 -5.74 -0.58
CA ASP A 24 4.04 -4.79 -1.61
C ASP A 24 3.10 -4.83 -2.83
N GLY A 25 3.35 -3.96 -3.81
CA GLY A 25 2.55 -3.87 -5.02
C GLY A 25 2.64 -5.09 -5.92
N ASN A 26 3.76 -5.82 -5.92
CA ASN A 26 3.89 -7.05 -6.71
C ASN A 26 3.05 -8.18 -6.10
N GLN A 27 3.07 -8.31 -4.78
CA GLN A 27 2.28 -9.31 -4.07
C GLN A 27 0.78 -9.03 -4.21
N TRP A 28 0.36 -7.77 -4.12
CA TRP A 28 -1.02 -7.39 -4.40
C TRP A 28 -1.43 -7.65 -5.86
N GLU A 29 -0.57 -7.32 -6.81
CA GLU A 29 -0.80 -7.62 -8.23
C GLU A 29 -0.99 -9.12 -8.45
N GLU A 30 -0.12 -9.96 -7.88
CA GLU A 30 -0.25 -11.43 -7.96
C GLU A 30 -1.57 -11.93 -7.36
N ILE A 31 -1.98 -11.38 -6.21
CA ILE A 31 -3.25 -11.74 -5.57
C ILE A 31 -4.43 -11.38 -6.46
N ILE A 32 -4.43 -10.17 -7.03
CA ILE A 32 -5.56 -9.67 -7.82
C ILE A 32 -5.67 -10.44 -9.13
N VAL A 33 -4.56 -10.64 -9.84
CA VAL A 33 -4.54 -11.36 -11.12
C VAL A 33 -4.99 -12.81 -10.96
N ASN A 34 -4.51 -13.50 -9.92
CA ASN A 34 -4.77 -14.94 -9.76
C ASN A 34 -6.13 -15.25 -9.12
N TYR A 35 -6.64 -14.37 -8.26
CA TYR A 35 -7.81 -14.69 -7.42
C TYR A 35 -8.98 -13.74 -7.58
N LEU A 36 -8.77 -12.53 -8.12
CA LEU A 36 -9.81 -11.50 -8.24
C LEU A 36 -9.89 -10.94 -9.68
N PRO A 37 -10.03 -11.80 -10.71
CA PRO A 37 -9.94 -11.38 -12.11
C PRO A 37 -11.06 -10.40 -12.54
N GLN A 38 -12.13 -10.29 -11.75
CA GLN A 38 -13.26 -9.38 -12.02
C GLN A 38 -13.17 -8.06 -11.23
N LEU A 39 -12.08 -7.82 -10.51
CA LEU A 39 -11.91 -6.65 -9.66
C LEU A 39 -11.80 -5.38 -10.50
N LYS A 40 -12.70 -4.43 -10.25
CA LYS A 40 -12.75 -3.12 -10.93
C LYS A 40 -12.35 -1.98 -10.00
N VAL A 41 -12.72 -2.09 -8.73
CA VAL A 41 -12.42 -1.08 -7.72
C VAL A 41 -11.62 -1.74 -6.60
N PHE A 42 -10.41 -1.25 -6.39
CA PHE A 42 -9.56 -1.65 -5.29
C PHE A 42 -9.25 -0.45 -4.41
N GLN A 43 -9.62 -0.56 -3.14
CA GLN A 43 -9.29 0.43 -2.12
C GLN A 43 -8.53 -0.26 -1.01
N MET A 44 -7.35 0.24 -0.69
CA MET A 44 -6.53 -0.31 0.37
C MET A 44 -6.06 0.76 1.32
N LYS A 45 -5.90 0.35 2.57
CA LYS A 45 -5.18 1.08 3.60
C LYS A 45 -4.42 0.06 4.44
N MET A 46 -3.12 0.23 4.56
CA MET A 46 -2.25 -0.70 5.26
C MET A 46 -1.34 0.04 6.21
N TYR A 47 -1.22 -0.48 7.43
CA TYR A 47 -0.24 -0.07 8.41
C TYR A 47 0.81 -1.14 8.56
N THR A 48 2.05 -0.77 8.26
CA THR A 48 3.18 -1.69 8.31
C THR A 48 4.42 -1.00 8.88
N TYR A 49 5.43 -1.81 9.15
CA TYR A 49 6.73 -1.36 9.63
C TYR A 49 7.79 -1.91 8.68
N LEU A 50 8.68 -1.05 8.18
CA LEU A 50 9.90 -1.52 7.53
C LEU A 50 11.02 -1.53 8.57
N CYS A 51 11.62 -2.71 8.75
CA CYS A 51 12.79 -2.85 9.59
C CYS A 51 13.94 -2.00 9.04
N LEU A 52 14.60 -1.25 9.92
CA LEU A 52 15.88 -0.65 9.58
C LEU A 52 16.90 -1.78 9.40
N SER A 53 17.19 -2.18 8.16
CA SER A 53 18.40 -2.95 7.86
C SER A 53 19.63 -2.22 8.42
N THR A 54 20.57 -2.99 8.97
CA THR A 54 21.84 -2.52 9.56
C THR A 54 22.84 -1.98 8.52
N GLY A 55 22.39 -1.62 7.32
CA GLY A 55 23.21 -1.12 6.22
C GLY A 55 23.09 0.38 6.04
N ASN A 56 23.96 0.95 5.20
CA ASN A 56 24.02 2.40 4.92
C ASN A 56 22.85 2.94 4.06
N GLN A 57 21.81 2.15 3.82
CA GLN A 57 20.71 2.55 2.95
C GLN A 57 19.84 3.59 3.64
N ARG A 58 19.54 4.70 2.95
CA ARG A 58 18.69 5.76 3.50
C ARG A 58 17.24 5.29 3.57
N ASN A 59 16.50 5.75 4.59
CA ASN A 59 15.08 5.39 4.76
C ASN A 59 14.24 5.73 3.54
N GLU A 60 14.49 6.89 2.93
CA GLU A 60 13.79 7.31 1.70
C GLU A 60 13.99 6.35 0.54
N GLU A 61 15.18 5.74 0.38
CA GLU A 61 15.45 4.77 -0.69
C GLU A 61 14.65 3.48 -0.50
N LYS A 62 14.43 3.06 0.75
CA LYS A 62 13.56 1.91 1.06
C LYS A 62 12.11 2.22 0.73
N ILE A 63 11.66 3.43 1.07
CA ILE A 63 10.33 3.89 0.69
C ILE A 63 10.19 3.94 -0.83
N ASP A 64 11.20 4.43 -1.55
CA ASP A 64 11.18 4.47 -3.01
C ASP A 64 11.14 3.08 -3.62
N GLN A 65 11.92 2.13 -3.10
CA GLN A 65 11.88 0.73 -3.52
C GLN A 65 10.52 0.09 -3.26
N TYR A 66 9.95 0.32 -2.08
CA TYR A 66 8.62 -0.17 -1.72
C TYR A 66 7.56 0.41 -2.66
N LEU A 67 7.55 1.73 -2.87
CA LEU A 67 6.59 2.39 -3.77
C LEU A 67 6.80 2.05 -5.25
N ALA A 68 8.03 1.71 -5.67
CA ALA A 68 8.30 1.29 -7.04
C ALA A 68 7.51 0.03 -7.43
N THR A 69 7.19 -0.85 -6.46
CA THR A 69 6.34 -2.03 -6.70
C THR A 69 4.91 -1.69 -7.09
N TYR A 70 4.44 -0.47 -6.82
CA TYR A 70 3.12 0.04 -7.21
C TYR A 70 3.16 0.94 -8.46
N ARG A 71 4.30 0.99 -9.17
CA ARG A 71 4.47 1.78 -10.41
C ARG A 71 4.47 0.92 -11.68
N THR A 72 4.06 -0.35 -11.59
CA THR A 72 3.94 -1.21 -12.78
C THR A 72 2.78 -0.73 -13.68
N PRO A 73 2.78 -1.07 -14.98
CA PRO A 73 1.66 -0.76 -15.87
C PRO A 73 0.31 -1.28 -15.37
N PHE A 74 0.31 -2.41 -14.63
CA PHE A 74 -0.88 -2.92 -13.96
C PHE A 74 -1.51 -1.84 -13.05
N TRP A 75 -0.73 -1.27 -12.13
CA TRP A 75 -1.24 -0.26 -11.20
C TRP A 75 -1.63 1.05 -11.89
N ILE A 76 -0.76 1.56 -12.76
CA ILE A 76 -0.87 2.94 -13.26
C ILE A 76 -1.72 3.02 -14.54
N GLU A 77 -1.40 2.21 -15.54
CA GLU A 77 -1.99 2.31 -16.89
C GLU A 77 -3.31 1.55 -16.98
N HIS A 78 -3.34 0.31 -16.49
CA HIS A 78 -4.52 -0.56 -16.62
C HIS A 78 -5.61 -0.22 -15.61
N HIS A 79 -5.22 0.07 -14.36
CA HIS A 79 -6.17 0.25 -13.27
C HIS A 79 -6.29 1.68 -12.74
N GLN A 80 -5.30 2.54 -12.99
CA GLN A 80 -5.22 3.89 -12.44
C GLN A 80 -5.38 3.90 -10.90
N TRP A 81 -4.88 2.86 -10.24
CA TRP A 81 -4.88 2.72 -8.78
C TRP A 81 -3.61 3.34 -8.23
N PHE A 82 -3.65 4.65 -7.99
CA PHE A 82 -2.53 5.37 -7.40
C PHE A 82 -2.42 5.08 -5.91
N ILE A 83 -1.20 4.98 -5.41
CA ILE A 83 -0.89 4.67 -4.02
C ILE A 83 -0.13 5.84 -3.39
N ARG A 84 -0.48 6.15 -2.16
CA ARG A 84 0.24 7.10 -1.30
C ARG A 84 0.80 6.37 -0.10
N CYS A 85 2.04 6.71 0.25
CA CYS A 85 2.69 6.24 1.46
C CYS A 85 3.01 7.46 2.32
N HIS A 86 2.58 7.42 3.58
CA HIS A 86 3.09 8.28 4.64
C HIS A 86 3.99 7.45 5.53
N TRP A 87 5.13 8.00 5.94
CA TRP A 87 6.04 7.31 6.84
C TRP A 87 6.69 8.27 7.83
N GLY A 88 7.23 7.69 8.89
CA GLY A 88 8.03 8.38 9.88
C GLY A 88 8.81 7.38 10.72
N LEU A 89 9.72 7.89 11.54
CA LEU A 89 10.54 7.05 12.41
C LEU A 89 9.87 6.84 13.76
N TRP A 90 9.76 5.58 14.18
CA TRP A 90 9.23 5.22 15.48
C TRP A 90 10.03 4.07 16.09
N MET A 91 10.60 4.29 17.28
CA MET A 91 11.37 3.29 18.03
C MET A 91 12.45 2.57 17.19
N GLY A 92 13.12 3.30 16.28
CA GLY A 92 14.16 2.73 15.42
C GLY A 92 13.64 1.88 14.26
N ASN A 93 12.36 1.98 13.90
CA ASN A 93 11.77 1.39 12.70
C ASN A 93 11.07 2.48 11.86
N ILE A 94 10.87 2.20 10.57
CA ILE A 94 10.04 3.07 9.73
C ILE A 94 8.60 2.59 9.88
N ARG A 95 7.75 3.40 10.49
CA ARG A 95 6.31 3.17 10.51
C ARG A 95 5.72 3.74 9.23
N MET A 96 4.84 3.01 8.57
CA MET A 96 4.21 3.43 7.33
C MET A 96 2.70 3.26 7.34
N CYS A 97 2.02 4.19 6.67
CA CYS A 97 0.63 4.08 6.28
C CYS A 97 0.55 4.19 4.75
N VAL A 98 0.19 3.10 4.09
CA VAL A 98 0.11 2.98 2.63
C VAL A 98 -1.35 2.85 2.23
N TYR A 99 -1.84 3.67 1.29
CA TYR A 99 -3.24 3.64 0.89
C TYR A 99 -3.48 4.06 -0.56
N SER A 100 -4.57 3.59 -1.16
CA SER A 100 -4.97 3.94 -2.53
C SER A 100 -5.50 5.38 -2.64
N LEU A 101 -5.52 5.99 -3.82
CA LEU A 101 -6.14 7.30 -4.05
C LEU A 101 -7.28 7.20 -5.07
N PRO A 102 -8.39 7.93 -4.88
CA PRO A 102 -8.76 8.65 -3.65
C PRO A 102 -9.18 7.65 -2.56
N TYR A 103 -8.69 7.86 -1.33
CA TYR A 103 -9.21 7.16 -0.15
C TYR A 103 -9.91 8.15 0.75
N LYS A 104 -11.15 7.84 1.10
CA LYS A 104 -11.91 8.61 2.08
C LYS A 104 -11.59 8.07 3.46
N PHE A 105 -10.89 8.88 4.24
CA PHE A 105 -10.57 8.60 5.62
C PHE A 105 -11.78 8.87 6.52
N ASP A 106 -12.26 7.83 7.21
CA ASP A 106 -13.30 7.99 8.21
C ASP A 106 -12.66 8.46 9.53
N GLY A 107 -12.68 9.78 9.78
CA GLY A 107 -12.62 10.50 11.07
C GLY A 107 -11.51 10.26 12.10
N HIS A 108 -10.93 9.06 12.21
CA HIS A 108 -10.10 8.62 13.34
C HIS A 108 -8.60 8.76 13.15
N LEU A 109 -8.14 9.32 12.03
CA LEU A 109 -6.73 9.26 11.62
C LEU A 109 -5.84 10.40 12.11
N ILE A 110 -6.41 11.38 12.79
CA ILE A 110 -5.69 12.57 13.20
C ILE A 110 -4.58 12.23 14.22
N TYR A 111 -4.74 11.17 15.02
CA TYR A 111 -3.77 10.80 16.07
C TYR A 111 -2.58 9.95 15.61
N GLU A 112 -2.66 9.27 14.46
CA GLU A 112 -1.51 8.49 13.93
C GLU A 112 -0.63 9.32 12.99
N ASN A 113 -1.17 10.40 12.42
CA ASN A 113 -0.45 11.31 11.54
C ASN A 113 0.61 12.16 12.26
N GLU A 114 0.55 12.32 13.58
CA GLU A 114 1.56 13.08 14.33
C GLU A 114 2.96 12.43 14.30
N LEU A 115 3.04 11.13 13.94
CA LEU A 115 4.30 10.38 13.81
C LEU A 115 4.69 10.07 12.36
N LEU A 116 3.87 10.46 11.38
CA LEU A 116 4.09 10.21 9.95
C LEU A 116 4.23 11.56 9.24
N ASP A 117 5.45 12.08 9.21
CA ASP A 117 5.77 13.44 8.77
C ASP A 117 6.18 13.52 7.29
N GLN A 118 6.43 12.39 6.65
CA GLN A 118 6.87 12.32 5.26
C GLN A 118 5.85 11.60 4.37
N THR A 119 5.74 12.02 3.11
CA THR A 119 4.78 11.46 2.15
C THR A 119 5.36 11.35 0.73
N LYS A 120 4.97 10.31 0.00
CA LYS A 120 5.30 10.03 -1.41
C LYS A 120 4.11 9.33 -2.07
N SER A 121 4.00 9.46 -3.37
CA SER A 121 2.87 8.97 -4.15
C SER A 121 3.33 8.32 -5.46
N THR A 122 2.51 7.43 -6.01
CA THR A 122 2.65 6.95 -7.38
C THR A 122 1.87 7.79 -8.39
N CYS A 123 1.03 8.72 -7.93
CA CYS A 123 0.44 9.74 -8.80
C CYS A 123 1.56 10.57 -9.46
N PRO A 124 1.54 10.76 -10.78
CA PRO A 124 2.45 11.70 -11.44
C PRO A 124 2.22 13.12 -10.92
N ASP A 125 3.31 13.88 -10.77
CA ASP A 125 3.24 15.31 -10.47
C ASP A 125 2.62 16.04 -11.68
N VAL A 126 1.58 16.82 -11.44
CA VAL A 126 0.86 17.63 -12.45
C VAL A 126 1.44 19.04 -12.50
#